data_AF-A4XTM8-F1
#
_entry.id   AF-A4XTM8-F1
#
_cell.length_a   1.000
_cell.length_b   1.000
_cell.length_c   1.000
_cell.angle_alpha   90.00
_cell.angle_beta   90.00
_cell.angle_gamma   90.00
#
_symmetry.space_group_name_H-M   'P 1'
#
loop_
_entity.id
_entity.type
_entity.pdbx_description
1 polymer ?
#
loop_
_entity_poly.entity_id
_entity_poly.type
_entity_poly.pdbx_seq_one_letter_code
_entity_poly.pdbx_strand_id
1 'polypeptide(L)'
;MSTQTQLSRSLCRAAPDTRQCREWLQAAGLRFSMPRLKVVEALYGADDEQGISSRELHRQLSEAGEPLSLVSVRQVLRRMEEHGMVQATGRSRYRLTAPDQCPRSNSAA
;
A
#
# COMPACT_ATOMS: atom_id res chain seq x y z
N MET A 1 31.15 20.27 16.41
CA MET A 1 30.00 20.35 17.33
C MET A 1 28.76 20.41 16.45
N SER A 2 28.19 19.27 16.03
CA SER A 2 27.03 18.62 16.69
C SER A 2 25.86 19.62 16.76
N THR A 3 24.72 19.48 16.07
CA THR A 3 23.84 18.31 15.94
C THR A 3 22.74 18.57 14.90
N GLN A 4 22.44 17.55 14.09
CA GLN A 4 21.09 17.05 13.79
C GLN A 4 19.90 18.04 13.83
N THR A 5 19.31 18.33 12.68
CA THR A 5 17.85 18.43 12.53
C THR A 5 17.46 17.92 11.16
N GLN A 6 17.47 16.58 11.06
CA GLN A 6 16.84 15.82 10.00
C GLN A 6 15.41 15.52 10.47
N LEU A 7 14.53 16.53 10.45
CA LEU A 7 13.12 16.35 10.80
C LEU A 7 12.27 17.16 9.83
N SER A 8 11.29 16.48 9.24
CA SER A 8 10.27 16.99 8.31
C SER A 8 10.60 16.91 6.82
N ARG A 9 11.17 15.78 6.37
CA ARG A 9 10.85 15.21 5.04
C ARG A 9 9.58 14.34 5.11
N SER A 10 8.60 14.74 5.91
CA SER A 10 7.22 14.29 5.72
C SER A 10 6.69 15.00 4.48
N LEU A 11 7.27 14.65 3.33
CA LEU A 11 6.73 14.97 2.03
C LEU A 11 5.34 14.37 2.05
N CYS A 12 4.32 15.21 2.19
CA CYS A 12 2.94 14.86 1.94
C CYS A 12 2.91 14.30 0.53
N ARG A 13 3.07 12.98 0.42
CA ARG A 13 3.14 12.28 -0.84
C ARG A 13 1.76 12.45 -1.44
N ALA A 14 1.67 13.31 -2.46
CA ALA A 14 0.42 13.68 -3.09
C ALA A 14 -0.31 12.38 -3.47
N ALA A 15 -1.60 12.29 -3.12
CA ALA A 15 -2.38 11.09 -3.40
C ALA A 15 -2.20 10.71 -4.89
N PRO A 16 -1.98 9.42 -5.19
CA PRO A 16 -1.72 9.00 -6.55
C PRO A 16 -2.92 9.34 -7.44
N ASP A 17 -2.66 9.91 -8.61
CA ASP A 17 -3.72 10.18 -9.59
C ASP A 17 -4.48 8.89 -9.91
N THR A 18 -5.79 8.97 -10.11
CA THR A 18 -6.63 7.80 -10.44
C THR A 18 -6.15 7.04 -11.68
N ARG A 19 -5.44 7.71 -12.61
CA ARG A 19 -4.78 7.10 -13.77
C ARG A 19 -3.66 6.15 -13.33
N GLN A 20 -2.79 6.61 -12.44
CA GLN A 20 -1.65 5.85 -11.93
C GLN A 20 -2.12 4.62 -11.14
N CYS A 21 -3.17 4.79 -10.32
CA CYS A 21 -3.82 3.68 -9.64
C CYS A 21 -4.41 2.65 -10.61
N ARG A 22 -5.00 3.09 -11.74
CA ARG A 22 -5.49 2.18 -12.78
C ARG A 22 -4.36 1.38 -13.40
N GLU A 23 -3.25 2.03 -13.74
CA GLU A 23 -2.09 1.38 -14.34
C GLU A 23 -1.50 0.33 -13.41
N TRP A 24 -1.34 0.62 -12.10
CA TRP A 24 -0.83 -0.36 -11.15
C TRP A 24 -1.80 -1.54 -10.93
N LEU A 25 -3.11 -1.26 -10.86
CA LEU A 25 -4.11 -2.33 -10.74
C LEU A 25 -4.14 -3.20 -12.01
N GLN A 26 -4.03 -2.60 -13.19
CA GLN A 26 -3.96 -3.30 -14.47
C GLN A 26 -2.69 -4.13 -14.59
N ALA A 27 -1.53 -3.58 -14.20
CA ALA A 27 -0.25 -4.29 -14.18
C ALA A 27 -0.29 -5.50 -13.23
N ALA A 28 -0.98 -5.38 -12.11
CA ALA A 28 -1.20 -6.46 -11.16
C ALA A 28 -2.34 -7.43 -11.57
N GLY A 29 -3.02 -7.22 -12.71
CA GLY A 29 -4.13 -8.07 -13.15
C GLY A 29 -5.40 -7.96 -12.29
N LEU A 30 -5.50 -6.92 -11.45
CA LEU A 30 -6.60 -6.70 -10.52
C LEU A 30 -7.69 -5.84 -11.18
N ARG A 31 -8.94 -6.32 -11.18
CA ARG A 31 -10.13 -5.52 -11.54
C ARG A 31 -10.18 -4.19 -10.79
N PHE A 32 -10.40 -3.10 -11.52
CA PHE A 32 -10.56 -1.75 -10.99
C PHE A 32 -11.81 -1.64 -10.10
N SER A 33 -11.66 -1.18 -8.86
CA SER A 33 -12.76 -0.98 -7.90
C SER A 33 -12.40 0.10 -6.87
N MET A 34 -13.40 0.81 -6.34
CA MET A 34 -13.23 1.87 -5.33
C MET A 34 -12.46 1.41 -4.07
N PRO A 35 -12.74 0.23 -3.47
CA PRO A 35 -11.97 -0.30 -2.35
C PRO A 35 -10.47 -0.42 -2.63
N ARG A 36 -10.12 -0.92 -3.82
CA ARG A 36 -8.72 -1.14 -4.20
C ARG A 36 -7.98 0.17 -4.44
N LEU A 37 -8.66 1.14 -5.05
CA LEU A 37 -8.17 2.51 -5.22
C LEU A 37 -7.81 3.13 -3.87
N LYS A 38 -8.73 3.05 -2.90
CA LYS A 38 -8.51 3.61 -1.57
C LYS A 38 -7.42 2.89 -0.80
N VAL A 39 -7.30 1.57 -0.96
CA VAL A 39 -6.18 0.81 -0.37
C VAL A 39 -4.85 1.29 -0.93
N VAL A 40 -4.76 1.51 -2.25
CA VAL A 40 -3.55 2.02 -2.90
C VAL A 40 -3.24 3.45 -2.48
N GLU A 41 -4.23 4.34 -2.40
CA GLU A 41 -4.05 5.71 -1.91
C GLU A 41 -3.46 5.71 -0.49
N ALA A 42 -4.02 4.88 0.39
CA ALA A 42 -3.56 4.73 1.77
C ALA A 42 -2.16 4.12 1.89
N LEU A 43 -1.83 3.15 1.04
CA LEU A 43 -0.49 2.56 0.94
C LEU A 43 0.53 3.56 0.38
N TYR A 44 0.14 4.41 -0.57
CA TYR A 44 1.01 5.40 -1.18
C TYR A 44 1.35 6.55 -0.22
N GLY A 45 0.40 6.93 0.64
CA GLY A 45 0.65 7.87 1.73
C GLY A 45 1.48 7.29 2.89
N ALA A 46 1.64 5.96 2.93
CA ALA A 46 2.47 5.30 3.92
C ALA A 46 3.95 5.31 3.51
N ASP A 47 4.82 5.33 4.51
CA ASP A 47 6.26 5.31 4.32
C ASP A 47 6.70 3.99 3.66
N ASP A 48 7.52 4.06 2.60
CA ASP A 48 8.01 2.89 1.86
C ASP A 48 8.82 1.92 2.74
N GLU A 49 9.49 2.43 3.80
CA GLU A 49 10.29 1.62 4.71
C GLU A 49 9.47 1.05 5.86
N GLN A 50 8.58 1.84 6.47
CA GLN A 50 7.77 1.37 7.60
C GLN A 50 6.52 0.60 7.18
N GLY A 51 5.95 0.88 6.00
CA GLY A 51 4.66 0.36 5.56
C GLY A 51 3.48 0.78 6.45
N ILE A 52 2.28 0.27 6.16
CA ILE A 52 1.03 0.55 6.87
C ILE A 52 0.46 -0.74 7.50
N SER A 53 -0.05 -0.63 8.72
CA SER A 53 -0.74 -1.74 9.39
C SER A 53 -2.16 -1.89 8.84
N SER A 54 -2.70 -3.11 8.83
CA SER A 54 -4.11 -3.36 8.43
C SER A 54 -5.12 -2.51 9.22
N ARG A 55 -4.84 -2.21 10.49
CA ARG A 55 -5.67 -1.36 11.35
C ARG A 55 -5.65 0.12 10.94
N GLU A 56 -4.50 0.61 10.53
CA GLU A 56 -4.32 1.99 10.04
C GLU A 56 -4.99 2.15 8.68
N LEU A 57 -4.78 1.18 7.79
CA LEU A 57 -5.45 1.11 6.49
C LEU A 57 -6.98 1.08 6.63
N HIS A 58 -7.50 0.29 7.58
CA HIS A 58 -8.93 0.26 7.88
C HIS A 58 -9.45 1.63 8.37
N ARG A 59 -8.69 2.33 9.22
CA ARG A 59 -9.07 3.67 9.67
C ARG A 59 -9.18 4.63 8.48
N GLN A 60 -8.17 4.65 7.61
CA GLN A 60 -8.16 5.52 6.43
C GLN A 60 -9.29 5.19 5.44
N LEU A 61 -9.60 3.91 5.23
CA LEU A 61 -10.74 3.48 4.41
C LEU A 61 -12.08 3.90 5.01
N SER A 62 -12.21 3.76 6.33
CA SER A 62 -13.41 4.17 7.07
C SER A 62 -13.59 5.68 7.02
N GLU A 63 -12.52 6.47 7.14
CA GLU A 63 -12.53 7.93 7.01
C GLU A 63 -12.85 8.38 5.58
N ALA A 64 -12.43 7.61 4.57
CA ALA A 64 -12.76 7.84 3.17
C ALA A 64 -14.23 7.53 2.81
N GLY A 65 -15.03 7.07 3.78
CA GLY A 65 -16.46 6.79 3.60
C GLY A 65 -16.77 5.39 3.06
N GLU A 66 -15.80 4.48 3.06
CA GLU A 66 -16.01 3.10 2.60
C GLU A 66 -16.24 2.17 3.81
N PRO A 67 -17.45 1.61 4.02
CA PRO A 67 -17.78 0.78 5.17
C PRO A 67 -17.20 -0.64 5.03
N LEU A 68 -15.88 -0.76 4.94
CA LEU A 68 -15.18 -2.05 4.87
C LEU A 68 -14.81 -2.51 6.27
N SER A 69 -15.21 -3.71 6.62
CA SER A 69 -14.75 -4.37 7.84
C SER A 69 -13.24 -4.64 7.77
N LEU A 70 -12.56 -4.64 8.93
CA LEU A 70 -11.14 -5.00 9.04
C LEU A 70 -10.82 -6.36 8.39
N VAL A 71 -11.76 -7.31 8.42
CA VAL A 71 -11.64 -8.62 7.74
C VAL A 71 -11.51 -8.43 6.23
N SER A 72 -12.38 -7.63 5.62
CA SER A 72 -12.36 -7.32 4.19
C SER A 72 -11.05 -6.63 3.79
N VAL A 73 -10.56 -5.70 4.63
CA VAL A 73 -9.26 -5.04 4.41
C VAL A 73 -8.12 -6.06 4.36
N ARG A 74 -8.06 -6.99 5.33
CA ARG A 74 -7.05 -8.06 5.33
C ARG A 74 -7.19 -8.98 4.12
N GLN A 75 -8.40 -9.27 3.67
CA GLN A 75 -8.64 -10.09 2.47
C GLN A 75 -8.16 -9.37 1.21
N VAL A 76 -8.43 -8.07 1.08
CA VAL A 76 -7.94 -7.26 -0.06
C VAL A 76 -6.41 -7.19 -0.04
N LEU A 77 -5.80 -6.93 1.12
CA LEU A 77 -4.35 -6.92 1.28
C LEU A 77 -3.72 -8.26 0.89
N ARG A 78 -4.27 -9.38 1.37
CA ARG A 78 -3.79 -10.71 0.97
C ARG A 78 -3.92 -10.95 -0.53
N ARG A 79 -5.05 -10.57 -1.13
CA ARG A 79 -5.19 -10.68 -2.60
C ARG A 79 -4.19 -9.81 -3.33
N MET A 80 -3.96 -8.57 -2.89
CA MET A 80 -2.96 -7.70 -3.51
C MET A 80 -1.53 -8.26 -3.35
N GLU A 81 -1.25 -8.93 -2.23
CA GLU A 81 0.02 -9.62 -1.97
C GLU A 81 0.20 -10.81 -2.92
N GLU A 82 -0.84 -11.62 -3.11
CA GLU A 82 -0.85 -12.74 -4.07
C GLU A 82 -0.58 -12.28 -5.52
N HIS A 83 -0.99 -11.06 -5.87
CA HIS A 83 -0.74 -10.48 -7.19
C HIS A 83 0.58 -9.68 -7.26
N GLY A 84 1.36 -9.63 -6.16
CA GLY A 84 2.64 -8.93 -6.09
C GLY A 84 2.55 -7.41 -6.01
N MET A 85 1.37 -6.84 -5.82
CA MET A 85 1.14 -5.38 -5.76
C MET A 85 1.54 -4.79 -4.39
N VAL A 86 1.44 -5.59 -3.33
CA VAL A 86 1.88 -5.20 -1.98
C VAL A 86 2.78 -6.28 -1.40
N GLN A 87 3.66 -5.89 -0.50
CA GLN A 87 4.52 -6.82 0.22
C GLN A 87 4.34 -6.66 1.72
N ALA A 88 4.18 -7.79 2.41
CA ALA A 88 4.24 -7.81 3.87
C ALA A 88 5.70 -7.65 4.33
N THR A 89 5.99 -6.60 5.09
CA THR A 89 7.35 -6.31 5.63
C THR A 89 7.60 -6.99 7.00
N GLY A 90 6.59 -7.67 7.54
CA GLY A 90 6.60 -8.23 8.90
C GLY A 90 5.81 -7.35 9.88
N ARG A 91 5.46 -7.90 11.05
CA ARG A 91 4.59 -7.25 12.07
C ARG A 91 3.18 -6.85 11.58
N SER A 92 2.60 -7.58 10.63
CA SER A 92 1.29 -7.26 10.02
C SER A 92 1.24 -5.89 9.31
N ARG A 93 2.39 -5.45 8.79
CA ARG A 93 2.53 -4.22 8.01
C ARG A 93 2.74 -4.55 6.54
N TYR A 94 2.20 -3.70 5.68
CA TYR A 94 2.18 -3.84 4.23
C TYR A 94 2.76 -2.61 3.58
N ARG A 95 3.54 -2.79 2.51
CA ARG A 95 4.05 -1.69 1.68
C ARG A 95 3.62 -1.89 0.24
N LEU A 96 3.51 -0.80 -0.50
CA LEU A 96 3.29 -0.86 -1.94
C LEU A 96 4.57 -1.36 -2.60
N THR A 97 4.49 -2.42 -3.39
CA THR A 97 5.59 -2.83 -4.24
C THR A 97 5.41 -2.09 -5.56
N ALA A 98 6.24 -1.09 -5.84
CA ALA A 98 6.21 -0.41 -7.13
C ALA A 98 6.34 -1.46 -8.25
N PRO A 99 5.64 -1.31 -9.39
CA PRO A 99 5.65 -2.31 -10.47
C PRO A 99 7.05 -2.54 -11.07
N ASP A 100 8.00 -1.62 -10.84
CA ASP A 100 9.39 -1.73 -11.27
C ASP A 100 10.22 -2.71 -10.41
N GLN A 101 9.80 -2.95 -9.16
CA GLN A 101 10.53 -3.77 -8.20
C GLN A 101 10.02 -5.21 -8.25
N CYS A 102 10.19 -5.85 -9.40
CA CYS A 102 10.10 -7.30 -9.54
C CYS A 102 11.50 -7.93 -9.52
N PRO A 103 12.21 -8.08 -8.38
CA PRO A 103 13.22 -9.12 -8.31
C PRO A 103 12.45 -10.44 -8.25
N ARG A 104 12.41 -11.10 -9.42
CA ARG A 104 12.09 -12.51 -9.58
C ARG A 104 12.95 -13.33 -8.62
N SER A 105 12.47 -13.56 -7.40
CA SER A 105 13.08 -14.46 -6.43
C SER A 105 11.98 -15.21 -5.68
N ASN A 106 11.33 -16.10 -6.41
CA ASN A 106 10.86 -17.36 -5.82
C ASN A 106 11.79 -18.46 -6.34
N SER A 107 13.05 -18.44 -5.89
CA SER A 107 13.90 -19.63 -5.84
C SER A 107 13.89 -20.10 -4.39
N ALA A 108 12.90 -20.91 -4.04
CA ALA A 108 12.89 -21.69 -2.82
C ALA A 108 12.70 -23.16 -3.20
N ALA A 109 13.77 -23.92 -2.93
CA ALA A 109 13.92 -25.38 -2.87
C ALA A 109 13.87 -26.17 -4.19
#